data_AF-A0A417J596-F1
#
_entry.id   AF-A0A417J596-F1
#
_cell.length_a   1.000
_cell.length_b   1.000
_cell.length_c   1.000
_cell.angle_alpha   90.00
_cell.angle_beta   90.00
_cell.angle_gamma   90.00
#
_symmetry.space_group_name_H-M   'P 1'
#
loop_
_entity.id
_entity.type
_entity.pdbx_description
1 polymer ?
#
loop_
_entity_poly.entity_id
_entity_poly.type
_entity_poly.pdbx_seq_one_letter_code
_entity_poly.pdbx_strand_id
1 'polypeptide(L)'
;MFNTDAVLKRLSSLGVETDRSDEFAITFAVEKVRSTIKNEINWQDVPEGLEHIAVDMAVGEFLLSKKTFAPESLNIDLSYAVKQIQAGDTNTVFATGESSLTPEQRLDNFINYLRSYGKSEFASFRRIKW
;
A
#
# COMPACT_ATOMS: atom_id res chain seq x y z
N MET A 1 -2.17 3.40 15.96
CA MET A 1 -1.05 4.33 15.70
C MET A 1 -0.24 3.85 14.52
N PHE A 2 -0.19 4.65 13.46
CA PHE A 2 0.61 4.36 12.26
C PHE A 2 2.10 4.21 12.58
N ASN A 3 2.61 2.98 12.52
CA ASN A 3 3.98 2.60 12.85
C ASN A 3 4.48 1.43 11.98
N THR A 4 5.77 1.10 12.10
CA THR A 4 6.42 0.00 11.37
C THR A 4 5.80 -1.37 11.69
N ASP A 5 5.35 -1.61 12.92
CA ASP A 5 4.69 -2.87 13.31
C ASP A 5 3.40 -3.13 12.54
N ALA A 6 2.57 -2.10 12.31
CA ALA A 6 1.33 -2.23 11.56
C ALA A 6 1.61 -2.60 10.08
N VAL A 7 2.67 -2.01 9.51
CA VAL A 7 3.13 -2.32 8.15
C VAL A 7 3.68 -3.74 8.06
N LEU A 8 4.46 -4.19 9.05
CA LEU A 8 4.97 -5.56 9.12
C LEU A 8 3.84 -6.59 9.17
N LYS A 9 2.84 -6.39 10.05
CA LYS A 9 1.65 -7.25 10.12
C LYS A 9 0.90 -7.33 8.80
N ARG A 10 0.78 -6.20 8.10
CA ARG A 10 0.13 -6.14 6.79
C ARG A 10 0.93 -6.89 5.73
N LEU A 11 2.26 -6.73 5.70
CA LEU A 11 3.15 -7.49 4.80
C LEU A 11 3.05 -9.00 5.04
N SER A 12 3.04 -9.44 6.30
CA SER A 12 2.83 -10.85 6.65
C SER A 12 1.47 -11.37 6.17
N SER A 13 0.41 -10.56 6.26
CA SER A 13 -0.92 -10.95 5.74
C SER A 13 -0.97 -11.11 4.22
N LEU A 14 -0.03 -10.48 3.50
CA LEU A 14 0.13 -10.58 2.06
C LEU A 14 1.10 -11.70 1.64
N GLY A 15 1.65 -12.45 2.60
CA GLY A 15 2.61 -13.53 2.34
C GLY A 15 4.01 -13.04 1.95
N VAL A 16 4.36 -11.79 2.28
CA VAL A 16 5.68 -11.23 1.96
C VAL A 16 6.62 -11.47 3.12
N GLU A 17 7.67 -12.24 2.88
CA GLU A 17 8.77 -12.38 3.84
C GLU A 17 9.61 -11.09 3.86
N THR A 18 9.83 -10.56 5.06
CA THR A 18 10.63 -9.36 5.31
C THR A 18 11.85 -9.73 6.15
N ASP A 19 13.03 -9.40 5.65
CA ASP A 19 14.29 -9.64 6.35
C ASP A 19 14.77 -8.41 7.13
N ARG A 20 15.82 -8.57 7.96
CA ARG A 20 16.47 -7.43 8.63
C ARG A 20 16.99 -6.37 7.66
N SER A 21 17.33 -6.75 6.42
CA SER A 21 17.73 -5.79 5.39
C SER A 21 16.57 -4.91 4.92
N ASP A 22 15.33 -5.35 5.11
CA ASP A 22 14.12 -4.62 4.71
C ASP A 22 13.67 -3.62 5.78
N GLU A 23 14.14 -3.74 7.03
CA GLU A 23 13.72 -2.90 8.16
C GLU A 23 13.95 -1.40 7.87
N PHE A 24 15.08 -1.06 7.27
CA PHE A 24 15.37 0.31 6.85
C PHE A 24 14.42 0.77 5.73
N ALA A 25 14.17 -0.08 4.73
CA ALA A 25 13.28 0.24 3.63
C ALA A 25 11.82 0.43 4.10
N ILE A 26 11.36 -0.39 5.04
CA ILE A 26 10.04 -0.29 5.67
C ILE A 26 9.93 1.01 6.48
N THR A 27 10.93 1.30 7.30
CA THR A 27 10.97 2.54 8.10
C THR A 27 10.96 3.77 7.19
N PHE A 28 11.75 3.74 6.11
CA PHE A 28 11.77 4.81 5.13
C PHE A 28 10.43 4.97 4.40
N ALA A 29 9.77 3.86 4.03
CA ALA A 29 8.44 3.90 3.41
C ALA A 29 7.38 4.51 4.36
N VAL A 30 7.41 4.14 5.65
CA VAL A 30 6.53 4.72 6.68
C VAL A 30 6.74 6.23 6.81
N GLU A 31 7.98 6.68 6.96
CA GLU A 31 8.29 8.11 7.10
C GLU A 31 7.96 8.92 5.84
N LYS A 32 8.18 8.34 4.66
CA LYS A 32 7.79 8.94 3.38
C LYS A 32 6.28 9.14 3.31
N VAL A 33 5.50 8.10 3.59
CA VAL A 33 4.03 8.16 3.57
C VAL A 33 3.50 9.11 4.64
N ARG A 34 4.08 9.07 5.84
CA ARG A 34 3.76 10.02 6.91
C ARG A 34 3.95 11.46 6.43
N SER A 35 5.06 11.75 5.76
CA SER A 35 5.35 13.08 5.21
C SER A 35 4.39 13.46 4.09
N THR A 36 4.06 12.53 3.18
CA THR A 36 3.07 12.76 2.11
C THR A 36 1.70 13.11 2.68
N ILE A 37 1.19 12.32 3.63
CA ILE A 37 -0.12 12.55 4.25
C ILE A 37 -0.13 13.90 4.96
N LYS A 38 0.89 14.20 5.79
CA LYS A 38 1.00 15.48 6.50
C LYS A 38 0.97 16.68 5.56
N ASN A 39 1.68 16.59 4.44
CA ASN A 39 1.71 17.65 3.43
C ASN A 39 0.35 17.80 2.72
N GLU A 40 -0.36 16.70 2.48
CA GLU A 40 -1.64 16.74 1.76
C GLU A 40 -2.79 17.25 2.63
N ILE A 41 -2.85 16.83 3.90
CA ILE A 41 -3.87 17.26 4.86
C ILE A 41 -3.50 18.56 5.59
N ASN A 42 -2.25 19.05 5.45
CA ASN A 42 -1.70 20.18 6.20
C ASN A 42 -1.86 20.06 7.73
N TRP A 43 -1.63 18.87 8.28
CA TRP A 43 -1.70 18.60 9.72
C TRP A 43 -0.34 18.08 10.23
N GLN A 44 -0.08 18.30 11.51
CA GLN A 44 1.16 17.87 12.17
C GLN A 44 1.30 16.35 12.33
N ASP A 45 0.20 15.59 12.25
CA ASP A 45 0.17 14.15 12.45
C ASP A 45 -0.88 13.44 11.59
N VAL A 46 -0.73 12.12 11.41
CA VAL A 46 -1.67 11.28 10.68
C VAL A 46 -2.86 10.96 11.60
N PRO A 47 -4.10 11.39 11.27
CA PRO A 47 -5.27 11.11 12.09
C PRO A 47 -5.62 9.61 12.06
N GLU A 48 -6.26 9.12 13.13
CA GLU A 48 -6.64 7.71 13.29
C GLU A 48 -7.44 7.16 12.09
N GLY A 49 -8.37 7.97 11.56
CA GLY A 49 -9.17 7.61 10.38
C GLY A 49 -8.36 7.37 9.10
N LEU A 50 -7.10 7.83 9.03
CA LEU A 50 -6.20 7.60 7.89
C LEU A 50 -5.15 6.53 8.16
N GLU A 51 -5.12 5.90 9.35
CA GLU A 51 -4.07 4.94 9.70
C GLU A 51 -4.06 3.72 8.78
N HIS A 52 -5.23 3.16 8.48
CA HIS A 52 -5.33 1.99 7.58
C HIS A 52 -4.85 2.33 6.17
N ILE A 53 -5.20 3.52 5.68
CA ILE A 53 -4.75 4.03 4.38
C ILE A 53 -3.25 4.28 4.36
N ALA A 54 -2.71 4.84 5.45
CA ALA A 54 -1.27 5.06 5.61
C ALA A 54 -0.49 3.74 5.62
N VAL A 55 -1.01 2.71 6.29
CA VAL A 55 -0.43 1.37 6.30
C VAL A 55 -0.41 0.77 4.90
N ASP A 56 -1.55 0.76 4.19
CA ASP A 56 -1.62 0.22 2.83
C ASP A 56 -0.71 0.99 1.86
N MET A 57 -0.65 2.32 1.97
CA MET A 57 0.23 3.15 1.15
C MET A 57 1.72 2.85 1.43
N ALA A 58 2.10 2.66 2.70
CA ALA A 58 3.48 2.32 3.07
C ALA A 58 3.88 0.93 2.57
N VAL A 59 2.96 -0.04 2.65
CA VAL A 59 3.13 -1.37 2.05
C VAL A 59 3.33 -1.26 0.54
N GLY A 60 2.50 -0.47 -0.14
CA GLY A 60 2.64 -0.25 -1.59
C GLY A 60 3.98 0.37 -1.99
N GLU A 61 4.47 1.36 -1.24
CA GLU A 61 5.79 1.97 -1.47
C GLU A 61 6.95 0.99 -1.21
N PHE A 62 6.83 0.15 -0.18
CA PHE A 62 7.80 -0.90 0.10
C PHE A 62 7.82 -1.96 -1.00
N LEU A 63 6.65 -2.45 -1.43
CA LEU A 63 6.53 -3.44 -2.50
C LEU A 63 7.06 -2.92 -3.84
N LEU A 64 6.81 -1.65 -4.15
CA LEU A 64 7.38 -1.00 -5.34
C LEU A 64 8.91 -1.00 -5.27
N SER A 65 9.46 -0.60 -4.13
CA SER A 65 10.91 -0.56 -3.92
C SER A 65 11.52 -1.96 -4.02
N LYS A 66 10.92 -2.95 -3.35
CA LYS A 66 11.35 -4.35 -3.39
C LYS A 66 11.28 -4.92 -4.81
N LYS A 67 10.25 -4.56 -5.59
CA LYS A 67 10.16 -4.92 -7.02
C LYS A 67 11.30 -4.31 -7.85
N THR A 68 11.65 -3.05 -7.61
CA THR A 68 12.73 -2.37 -8.36
C THR A 68 14.11 -2.92 -8.03
N PHE A 69 14.38 -3.23 -6.76
CA PHE A 69 15.73 -3.63 -6.32
C PHE A 69 15.95 -5.14 -6.24
N ALA A 70 14.90 -5.93 -6.03
CA ALA A 70 15.00 -7.38 -5.84
C ALA A 70 13.74 -8.13 -6.35
N PRO A 71 13.47 -8.14 -7.67
CA PRO A 71 12.27 -8.75 -8.23
C PRO A 71 12.17 -10.27 -7.95
N GLU A 72 13.30 -10.97 -7.83
CA GLU A 72 13.33 -12.42 -7.54
C GLU A 72 12.91 -12.78 -6.10
N SER A 73 12.95 -11.82 -5.17
CA SER A 73 12.57 -12.04 -3.76
C SER A 73 11.06 -11.92 -3.50
N LEU A 74 10.30 -11.52 -4.51
CA LEU A 74 8.86 -11.26 -4.44
C LEU A 74 8.07 -12.53 -4.79
N ASN A 75 8.07 -13.51 -3.89
CA ASN A 75 7.23 -14.71 -4.04
C ASN A 75 5.82 -14.48 -3.47
N ILE A 76 5.08 -13.51 -4.05
CA ILE A 76 3.69 -13.26 -3.67
C ILE A 76 2.79 -14.19 -4.48
N ASP A 77 1.96 -14.98 -3.81
CA ASP A 77 0.91 -15.76 -4.46
C ASP A 77 -0.24 -14.85 -4.91
N LEU A 78 -0.10 -14.27 -6.11
CA LEU A 78 -1.12 -13.45 -6.74
C LEU A 78 -2.38 -14.25 -7.15
N SER A 79 -2.42 -15.57 -6.97
CA SER A 79 -3.63 -16.35 -7.23
C SER A 79 -4.72 -16.08 -6.18
N TYR A 80 -4.31 -15.73 -4.95
CA TYR A 80 -5.23 -15.49 -3.83
C TYR A 80 -5.65 -14.02 -3.73
N ALA A 81 -4.74 -13.07 -3.97
CA ALA A 81 -4.98 -11.63 -3.81
C ALA A 81 -5.96 -11.00 -4.83
N VAL A 82 -6.30 -11.71 -5.90
CA VAL A 82 -6.98 -11.12 -7.09
C VAL A 82 -8.42 -11.61 -7.29
N LYS A 83 -8.92 -12.56 -6.49
CA LYS A 83 -10.31 -13.05 -6.68
C LYS A 83 -11.40 -12.10 -6.18
N GLN A 84 -11.13 -11.27 -5.17
CA GLN A 84 -12.11 -10.26 -4.71
C GLN A 84 -11.44 -9.32 -3.70
N ILE A 85 -11.00 -8.14 -4.13
CA ILE A 85 -10.86 -7.03 -3.17
C ILE A 85 -12.27 -6.49 -3.00
N GLN A 86 -12.99 -7.01 -2.00
CA GLN A 86 -14.36 -6.59 -1.68
C GLN A 86 -14.28 -5.41 -0.70
N ALA A 87 -13.88 -4.24 -1.21
CA ALA A 87 -14.05 -2.98 -0.50
C ALA A 87 -15.52 -2.56 -0.65
N GLY A 88 -16.22 -2.39 0.47
CA GLY A 88 -17.65 -2.08 0.57
C GLY A 88 -18.28 -1.42 -0.67
N ASP A 89 -19.33 -2.07 -1.18
CA ASP A 89 -20.17 -1.68 -2.31
C ASP A 89 -19.50 -1.48 -3.69
N THR A 90 -18.19 -1.76 -3.85
CA THR A 90 -17.54 -1.78 -5.18
C THR A 90 -16.68 -3.02 -5.36
N ASN A 91 -17.15 -3.97 -6.19
CA ASN A 91 -16.37 -5.13 -6.60
C ASN A 91 -15.39 -4.73 -7.72
N THR A 92 -14.10 -4.52 -7.40
CA THR A 92 -13.07 -4.42 -8.45
C THR A 92 -12.65 -5.83 -8.86
N VAL A 93 -13.34 -6.40 -9.86
CA VAL A 93 -13.00 -7.69 -10.45
C VAL A 93 -11.86 -7.49 -11.44
N PHE A 94 -10.64 -7.87 -11.04
CA PHE A 94 -9.44 -7.73 -11.87
C PHE A 94 -9.26 -8.84 -12.92
N ALA A 95 -10.29 -9.65 -13.21
CA ALA A 95 -10.28 -10.56 -14.36
C ALA A 95 -11.67 -11.13 -14.66
N THR A 96 -12.28 -10.75 -15.77
CA THR A 96 -13.02 -11.66 -16.67
C THR A 96 -13.20 -10.93 -18.02
N GLY A 97 -12.21 -11.04 -18.91
CA GLY A 97 -12.30 -10.47 -20.26
C GLY A 97 -10.95 -10.49 -21.00
N GLU A 98 -10.69 -11.58 -21.72
CA GLU A 98 -9.85 -11.74 -22.94
C GLU A 98 -8.56 -10.91 -23.15
N SER A 99 -7.89 -10.45 -22.10
CA SER A 99 -6.48 -10.08 -22.15
C SER A 99 -5.81 -10.50 -20.86
N SER A 100 -5.10 -11.62 -20.92
CA SER A 100 -4.38 -12.23 -19.82
C SER A 100 -3.29 -11.27 -19.32
N LEU A 101 -3.63 -10.40 -18.36
CA LEU A 101 -2.64 -9.60 -17.64
C LEU A 101 -1.56 -10.54 -17.10
N THR A 102 -0.31 -10.25 -17.42
CA THR A 102 0.83 -11.02 -16.91
C THR A 102 0.88 -10.90 -15.38
N PRO A 103 1.46 -11.87 -14.67
CA PRO A 103 1.63 -11.79 -13.22
C PRO A 103 2.28 -10.47 -12.76
N GLU A 104 3.23 -9.95 -13.54
CA GLU A 104 3.89 -8.66 -13.28
C GLU A 104 2.94 -7.47 -13.39
N GLN A 105 2.07 -7.44 -14.41
CA GLN A 105 1.07 -6.38 -14.58
C GLN A 105 0.01 -6.42 -13.47
N ARG A 106 -0.34 -7.61 -12.99
CA ARG A 106 -1.25 -7.76 -11.84
C ARG A 106 -0.62 -7.23 -10.56
N LEU A 107 0.68 -7.49 -10.37
CA LEU A 107 1.44 -6.95 -9.23
C LEU A 107 1.51 -5.42 -9.30
N ASP A 108 1.76 -4.85 -10.48
CA ASP A 108 1.75 -3.40 -10.67
C ASP A 108 0.39 -2.78 -10.34
N ASN A 109 -0.69 -3.39 -10.80
CA ASN A 109 -2.04 -2.93 -10.49
C ASN A 109 -2.33 -3.00 -8.99
N PHE A 110 -1.90 -4.06 -8.31
CA PHE A 110 -2.06 -4.22 -6.87
C PHE A 110 -1.26 -3.17 -6.07
N ILE A 111 0.01 -2.94 -6.44
CA ILE A 111 0.85 -1.91 -5.84
C ILE A 111 0.23 -0.52 -6.06
N ASN A 112 -0.23 -0.24 -7.27
CA ASN A 112 -0.88 1.04 -7.59
C ASN A 112 -2.19 1.22 -6.81
N TYR A 113 -2.97 0.15 -6.63
CA TYR A 113 -4.17 0.17 -5.79
C TYR A 113 -3.81 0.54 -4.35
N LEU A 114 -2.86 -0.15 -3.71
CA LEU A 114 -2.43 0.16 -2.35
C LEU A 114 -1.94 1.61 -2.18
N ARG A 115 -1.27 2.15 -3.21
CA ARG A 115 -0.73 3.53 -3.20
C ARG A 115 -1.78 4.61 -3.46
N SER A 116 -2.90 4.28 -4.10
CA SER A 116 -3.93 5.26 -4.52
C SER A 116 -5.25 5.12 -3.77
N TYR A 117 -5.50 3.96 -3.17
CA TYR A 117 -6.69 3.69 -2.37
C TYR A 117 -6.78 4.67 -1.20
N GLY A 118 -7.99 5.13 -0.89
CA GLY A 118 -8.26 6.01 0.24
C GLY A 118 -7.75 7.45 0.10
N LYS A 119 -7.08 7.84 -1.00
CA LYS A 119 -6.64 9.23 -1.21
C LYS A 119 -7.78 10.24 -1.21
N SER A 120 -8.97 9.83 -1.64
CA SER A 120 -10.18 10.66 -1.57
C SER A 120 -10.55 11.02 -0.12
N GLU A 121 -10.23 10.17 0.85
CA GLU A 121 -10.53 10.40 2.27
C GLU A 121 -9.61 11.47 2.88
N PHE A 122 -8.47 11.79 2.25
CA PHE A 122 -7.59 12.87 2.70
C PHE A 122 -8.29 14.22 2.67
N ALA A 123 -9.24 14.41 1.74
CA ALA A 123 -10.04 15.62 1.65
C ALA A 123 -10.82 15.90 2.94
N SER A 124 -11.30 14.86 3.62
CA SER A 124 -12.07 14.97 4.88
C SER A 124 -11.24 15.51 6.04
N PHE A 125 -9.92 15.36 5.99
CA PHE A 125 -8.99 15.79 7.04
C PHE A 125 -8.15 17.00 6.64
N ARG A 126 -8.32 17.50 5.41
CA ARG A 126 -7.50 18.58 4.85
C ARG A 126 -7.82 19.91 5.52
N ARG A 127 -6.79 20.51 6.14
CA ARG A 127 -6.82 21.89 6.64
C ARG A 127 -6.34 22.84 5.56
N ILE A 128 -7.03 23.97 5.42
CA ILE A 128 -6.58 25.06 4.54
C ILE A 128 -5.43 25.77 5.26
N LYS A 129 -4.27 25.83 4.60
CA LYS A 129 -3.14 26.66 5.02
C LYS A 129 -3.07 27.83 4.03
N TRP A 130 -3.29 29.04 4.53
CA TRP A 130 -3.21 30.28 3.77
C TRP A 130 -1.77 30.80 3.76
#